data_AF-A0A8R7UDY7-F1
#
_entry.id   AF-A0A8R7UDY7-F1
#
_cell.length_a   1.000
_cell.length_b   1.000
_cell.length_c   1.000
_cell.angle_alpha   90.00
_cell.angle_beta   90.00
_cell.angle_gamma   90.00
#
_symmetry.space_group_name_H-M   'P 1'
#
loop_
_entity.id
_entity.type
_entity.pdbx_description
1 polymer ?
#
loop_
_entity_poly.entity_id
_entity_poly.type
_entity_poly.pdbx_seq_one_letter_code
_entity_poly.pdbx_strand_id
1 'polypeptide(L)'
;MWINLTLKGEAARPPALLLRSDNVYLLGFIAADGTAFCTKGKKKIFPVDCTELPFEDSYGGLTNRREKEDLNGLLEAVSLGKSEAQAAADALARFKHGTTSPEVARKSLLAFTLMIPEAQRFHSIGNKMKTDWLKSSHLTEDQVKLIFVWRVLSVLWCRGDNPPDGEWSKAKDKLKALNIKSRADVSRALDMVKNEGRCSDLRKEKPPA
;
A
#
# COMPACT_ATOMS: atom_id res chain seq x y z
N MET A 1 -6.27 -11.99 10.81
CA MET A 1 -5.72 -11.13 11.88
C MET A 1 -5.59 -9.71 11.32
N TRP A 2 -5.63 -8.69 12.18
CA TRP A 2 -5.66 -7.28 11.78
C TRP A 2 -4.62 -6.50 12.56
N ILE A 3 -4.04 -5.49 11.93
CA ILE A 3 -3.15 -4.51 12.56
C ILE A 3 -3.95 -3.21 12.70
N ASN A 4 -4.07 -2.74 13.93
CA ASN A 4 -4.69 -1.46 14.24
C ASN A 4 -3.58 -0.44 14.49
N LEU A 5 -3.53 0.62 13.67
CA LEU A 5 -2.49 1.63 13.74
C LEU A 5 -3.10 2.99 14.12
N THR A 6 -2.90 3.39 15.38
CA THR A 6 -3.37 4.68 15.89
C THR A 6 -2.49 5.82 15.38
N LEU A 7 -3.10 6.80 14.71
CA LEU A 7 -2.42 7.96 14.15
C LEU A 7 -2.45 9.13 15.13
N LYS A 8 -1.36 9.36 15.86
CA LYS A 8 -1.27 10.52 16.77
C LYS A 8 -0.99 11.80 15.98
N GLY A 9 -2.00 12.67 15.90
CA GLY A 9 -1.93 14.02 15.34
C GLY A 9 -2.24 15.08 16.39
N GLU A 10 -2.82 16.21 15.95
CA GLU A 10 -3.25 17.29 16.84
C GLU A 10 -4.68 17.08 17.37
N ALA A 11 -5.46 16.21 16.75
CA ALA A 11 -6.78 15.83 17.23
C ALA A 11 -6.74 15.24 18.67
N ALA A 12 -7.67 15.70 19.52
CA ALA A 12 -7.80 15.25 20.92
C ALA A 12 -8.01 13.73 21.05
N ARG A 13 -8.68 13.11 20.07
CA ARG A 13 -8.77 11.66 19.93
C ARG A 13 -8.22 11.26 18.54
N PRO A 14 -7.17 10.43 18.47
CA PRO A 14 -6.59 10.01 17.21
C PRO A 14 -7.49 9.01 16.48
N PRO A 15 -7.55 9.03 15.14
CA PRO A 15 -8.16 7.95 14.39
C PRO A 15 -7.22 6.73 14.37
N ALA A 16 -7.76 5.60 13.95
CA ALA A 16 -7.02 4.36 13.84
C ALA A 16 -7.17 3.77 12.43
N LEU A 17 -6.07 3.42 11.78
CA LEU A 17 -6.07 2.74 10.48
C LEU A 17 -6.18 1.23 10.67
N LEU A 18 -6.95 0.57 9.81
CA LEU A 18 -7.20 -0.87 9.89
C LEU A 18 -6.55 -1.57 8.70
N LEU A 19 -5.44 -2.25 8.97
CA LEU A 19 -4.68 -3.00 7.98
C LEU A 19 -4.91 -4.50 8.16
N ARG A 20 -5.09 -5.21 7.04
CA ARG A 20 -5.09 -6.67 7.04
C ARG A 20 -3.68 -7.20 7.28
N SER A 21 -3.48 -8.06 8.28
CA SER A 21 -2.13 -8.50 8.65
C SER A 21 -1.48 -9.44 7.62
N ASP A 22 -2.26 -10.10 6.76
CA ASP A 22 -1.76 -11.08 5.80
C ASP A 22 -1.16 -10.45 4.53
N ASN A 23 -1.49 -9.17 4.26
CA ASN A 23 -1.03 -8.47 3.06
C ASN A 23 -0.78 -6.97 3.28
N VAL A 24 -0.92 -6.49 4.51
CA VAL A 24 -0.88 -5.07 4.93
C VAL A 24 -1.81 -4.15 4.13
N TYR A 25 -2.92 -4.66 3.59
CA TYR A 25 -3.86 -3.82 2.85
C TYR A 25 -4.61 -2.92 3.82
N LEU A 26 -4.51 -1.61 3.61
CA LEU A 26 -5.29 -0.62 4.34
C LEU A 26 -6.72 -0.62 3.79
N LEU A 27 -7.67 -1.10 4.59
CA LEU A 27 -9.05 -1.30 4.12
C LEU A 27 -10.05 -0.30 4.71
N GLY A 28 -9.62 0.53 5.66
CA GLY A 28 -10.49 1.46 6.34
C GLY A 28 -9.86 2.09 7.57
N PHE A 29 -10.68 2.76 8.37
CA PHE A 29 -10.25 3.45 9.58
C PHE A 29 -11.38 3.53 10.61
N ILE A 30 -11.03 3.84 11.86
CA ILE A 30 -11.95 4.23 12.93
C ILE A 30 -11.74 5.70 13.21
N ALA A 31 -12.80 6.50 13.11
CA ALA A 31 -12.77 7.94 13.38
C ALA A 31 -12.67 8.22 14.89
N ALA A 32 -12.45 9.49 15.26
CA ALA A 32 -12.28 9.88 16.66
C ALA A 32 -13.51 9.59 17.52
N ASP A 33 -14.71 9.55 16.93
CA ASP A 33 -15.96 9.23 17.62
C ASP A 33 -16.20 7.72 17.81
N GLY A 34 -15.30 6.88 17.27
CA GLY A 34 -15.41 5.41 17.32
C GLY A 34 -16.13 4.80 16.12
N THR A 35 -16.64 5.60 15.20
CA THR A 35 -17.29 5.08 13.98
C THR A 35 -16.27 4.44 13.06
N ALA A 36 -16.52 3.18 12.67
CA ALA A 36 -15.68 2.46 11.73
C ALA A 36 -16.14 2.67 10.29
N PHE A 37 -15.18 2.93 9.41
CA PHE A 37 -15.37 3.13 7.97
C PHE A 37 -14.51 2.13 7.21
N CYS A 38 -15.10 1.48 6.21
CA CYS A 38 -14.41 0.50 5.37
C CYS A 38 -14.62 0.84 3.89
N THR A 39 -13.63 0.53 3.07
CA THR A 39 -13.75 0.66 1.60
C THR A 39 -14.82 -0.27 1.04
N LYS A 40 -15.37 0.11 -0.11
CA LYS A 40 -16.46 -0.59 -0.78
C LYS A 40 -16.17 -2.09 -0.95
N GLY A 41 -17.12 -2.93 -0.57
CA GLY A 41 -17.04 -4.38 -0.70
C GLY A 41 -16.23 -5.08 0.39
N LYS A 42 -15.73 -4.35 1.41
CA LYS A 42 -14.93 -4.94 2.50
C LYS A 42 -15.73 -5.22 3.77
N LYS A 43 -17.00 -4.81 3.85
CA LYS A 43 -17.82 -4.98 5.06
C LYS A 43 -17.82 -6.41 5.61
N LYS A 44 -17.90 -7.42 4.74
CA LYS A 44 -17.92 -8.84 5.15
C LYS A 44 -16.63 -9.34 5.78
N ILE A 45 -15.50 -8.70 5.50
CA ILE A 45 -14.18 -9.13 6.00
C ILE A 45 -13.64 -8.20 7.08
N PHE A 46 -14.16 -6.97 7.22
CA PHE A 46 -13.71 -5.97 8.19
C PHE A 46 -13.86 -6.51 9.64
N PRO A 47 -12.97 -6.15 10.58
CA PRO A 47 -12.94 -6.79 11.89
C PRO A 47 -14.08 -6.34 12.83
N VAL A 48 -14.80 -5.30 12.45
CA VAL A 48 -15.93 -4.70 13.18
C VAL A 48 -17.00 -4.30 12.17
N ASP A 49 -18.24 -4.07 12.61
CA ASP A 49 -19.24 -3.47 11.73
C ASP A 49 -18.76 -2.08 11.28
N CYS A 50 -18.96 -1.78 10.00
CA CYS A 50 -18.45 -0.56 9.38
C CYS A 50 -19.47 0.04 8.41
N THR A 51 -19.38 1.37 8.29
CA THR A 51 -20.03 2.12 7.22
C THR A 51 -19.17 2.03 5.96
N GLU A 52 -19.75 1.54 4.87
CA GLU A 52 -19.03 1.43 3.60
C GLU A 52 -18.86 2.80 2.93
N LEU A 53 -17.63 3.09 2.55
CA LEU A 53 -17.25 4.23 1.74
C LEU A 53 -17.59 3.93 0.27
N PRO A 54 -17.92 4.96 -0.54
CA PRO A 54 -18.39 4.76 -1.92
C PRO A 54 -17.27 4.43 -2.92
N PHE A 55 -16.06 4.12 -2.46
CA PHE A 55 -14.88 3.84 -3.28
C PHE A 55 -14.15 2.59 -2.80
N GLU A 56 -13.46 1.93 -3.72
CA GLU A 56 -12.67 0.72 -3.47
C GLU A 56 -11.28 1.03 -2.89
N ASP A 57 -10.64 0.03 -2.30
CA ASP A 57 -9.25 0.06 -1.81
C ASP A 57 -8.20 -0.05 -2.93
N SER A 58 -8.63 -0.28 -4.17
CA SER A 58 -7.72 -0.32 -5.32
C SER A 58 -7.13 1.07 -5.59
N TYR A 59 -5.94 1.12 -6.18
CA TYR A 59 -5.34 2.39 -6.57
C TYR A 59 -6.22 3.23 -7.50
N GLY A 60 -6.96 2.58 -8.41
CA GLY A 60 -7.97 3.27 -9.23
C GLY A 60 -9.10 3.88 -8.41
N GLY A 61 -9.63 3.15 -7.42
CA GLY A 61 -10.65 3.67 -6.50
C GLY A 61 -10.14 4.81 -5.62
N LEU A 62 -8.94 4.66 -5.06
CA LEU A 62 -8.31 5.66 -4.20
C LEU A 62 -7.87 6.92 -4.96
N THR A 63 -7.57 6.83 -6.25
CA THR A 63 -7.25 7.98 -7.10
C THR A 63 -8.50 8.60 -7.75
N ASN A 64 -9.68 7.95 -7.66
CA ASN A 64 -10.89 8.31 -8.42
C ASN A 64 -10.58 8.42 -9.92
N ARG A 65 -9.73 7.50 -10.37
CA ARG A 65 -9.21 7.45 -11.73
C ARG A 65 -10.36 7.19 -12.70
N ARG A 66 -10.46 8.03 -13.72
CA ARG A 66 -11.29 7.80 -14.91
C ARG A 66 -10.55 6.85 -15.86
N GLU A 67 -11.29 6.16 -16.71
CA GLU A 67 -10.78 5.05 -17.55
C GLU A 67 -9.53 5.40 -18.37
N LYS A 68 -9.41 6.65 -18.83
CA LYS A 68 -8.31 7.14 -19.68
C LYS A 68 -7.20 7.88 -18.94
N GLU A 69 -7.32 8.11 -17.63
CA GLU A 69 -6.28 8.80 -16.88
C GLU A 69 -5.08 7.87 -16.62
N ASP A 70 -3.89 8.44 -16.62
CA ASP A 70 -2.68 7.70 -16.26
C ASP A 70 -2.64 7.51 -14.74
N LEU A 71 -2.70 6.25 -14.31
CA LEU A 71 -2.66 5.92 -12.89
C LEU A 71 -1.29 6.25 -12.28
N ASN A 72 -0.20 6.10 -13.04
CA ASN A 72 1.13 6.34 -12.50
C ASN A 72 1.30 7.82 -12.16
N GLY A 73 0.99 8.71 -13.11
CA GLY A 73 1.00 10.16 -12.86
C GLY A 73 0.10 10.59 -11.70
N LEU A 74 -1.07 9.95 -11.50
CA LEU A 74 -1.94 10.23 -10.36
C LEU A 74 -1.30 9.84 -9.01
N LEU A 75 -0.51 8.76 -8.96
CA LEU A 75 0.21 8.33 -7.77
C LEU A 75 1.45 9.18 -7.51
N GLU A 76 2.17 9.56 -8.57
CA GLU A 76 3.32 10.48 -8.50
C GLU A 76 2.89 11.87 -8.00
N ALA A 77 1.70 12.33 -8.36
CA ALA A 77 1.16 13.62 -7.92
C ALA A 77 0.78 13.68 -6.44
N VAL A 78 0.77 12.56 -5.70
CA VAL A 78 0.41 12.55 -4.28
C VAL A 78 1.56 13.11 -3.45
N SER A 79 1.31 14.22 -2.75
CA SER A 79 2.23 14.76 -1.75
C SER A 79 2.25 13.90 -0.49
N LEU A 80 3.45 13.57 -0.02
CA LEU A 80 3.74 12.71 1.12
C LEU A 80 4.72 13.42 2.05
N GLY A 81 4.59 13.19 3.35
CA GLY A 81 5.43 13.81 4.37
C GLY A 81 4.69 13.94 5.69
N LYS A 82 5.40 14.46 6.71
CA LYS A 82 4.85 14.63 8.05
C LYS A 82 3.60 15.51 8.04
N SER A 83 3.64 16.66 7.36
CA SER A 83 2.52 17.62 7.32
C SER A 83 1.29 17.01 6.66
N GLU A 84 1.47 16.30 5.55
CA GLU A 84 0.40 15.60 4.83
C GLU A 84 -0.17 14.46 5.67
N ALA A 85 0.67 13.70 6.38
CA ALA A 85 0.24 12.67 7.30
C ALA A 85 -0.58 13.24 8.48
N GLN A 86 -0.16 14.37 9.05
CA GLN A 86 -0.89 15.04 10.13
C GLN A 86 -2.25 15.54 9.64
N ALA A 87 -2.28 16.25 8.51
CA ALA A 87 -3.53 16.73 7.91
C ALA A 87 -4.48 15.57 7.56
N ALA A 88 -3.95 14.48 7.00
CA ALA A 88 -4.73 13.28 6.68
C ALA A 88 -5.28 12.61 7.96
N ALA A 89 -4.49 12.51 9.02
CA ALA A 89 -4.93 11.98 10.32
C ALA A 89 -6.04 12.85 10.91
N ASP A 90 -5.88 14.16 10.99
CA ASP A 90 -6.90 15.05 11.56
C ASP A 90 -8.19 15.02 10.74
N ALA A 91 -8.08 14.90 9.42
CA ALA A 91 -9.23 14.74 8.54
C ALA A 91 -10.00 13.44 8.80
N LEU A 92 -9.29 12.31 8.96
CA LEU A 92 -9.92 11.03 9.32
C LEU A 92 -10.50 11.04 10.74
N ALA A 93 -9.85 11.74 11.68
CA ALA A 93 -10.34 11.90 13.05
C ALA A 93 -11.73 12.54 13.07
N ARG A 94 -11.92 13.58 12.25
CA ARG A 94 -13.14 14.41 12.20
C ARG A 94 -14.17 13.90 11.19
N PHE A 95 -13.88 12.83 10.45
CA PHE A 95 -14.73 12.35 9.38
C PHE A 95 -16.08 11.86 9.92
N LYS A 96 -17.18 12.34 9.32
CA LYS A 96 -18.55 11.92 9.63
C LYS A 96 -19.32 11.61 8.36
N HIS A 97 -19.96 10.44 8.31
CA HIS A 97 -20.81 10.06 7.19
C HIS A 97 -21.95 11.05 6.98
N GLY A 98 -22.26 11.38 5.73
CA GLY A 98 -23.34 12.31 5.38
C GLY A 98 -23.02 13.79 5.66
N THR A 99 -21.93 14.10 6.35
CA THR A 99 -21.47 15.49 6.61
C THR A 99 -20.16 15.79 5.89
N THR A 100 -19.19 14.89 5.98
CA THR A 100 -17.88 15.04 5.32
C THR A 100 -17.91 14.41 3.94
N SER A 101 -17.34 15.10 2.94
CA SER A 101 -17.20 14.53 1.60
C SER A 101 -16.35 13.26 1.63
N PRO A 102 -16.78 12.15 0.99
CA PRO A 102 -15.99 10.92 0.88
C PRO A 102 -14.59 11.13 0.27
N GLU A 103 -14.43 12.18 -0.53
CA GLU A 103 -13.15 12.59 -1.12
C GLU A 103 -12.05 12.84 -0.08
N VAL A 104 -12.43 13.30 1.11
CA VAL A 104 -11.51 13.53 2.24
C VAL A 104 -10.93 12.20 2.70
N ALA A 105 -11.79 11.21 3.00
CA ALA A 105 -11.34 9.88 3.40
C ALA A 105 -10.54 9.21 2.28
N ARG A 106 -10.96 9.36 1.02
CA ARG A 106 -10.29 8.80 -0.14
C ARG A 106 -8.83 9.27 -0.26
N LYS A 107 -8.61 10.58 -0.22
CA LYS A 107 -7.26 11.19 -0.30
C LYS A 107 -6.39 10.81 0.90
N SER A 108 -6.96 10.84 2.11
CA SER A 108 -6.22 10.44 3.33
C SER A 108 -5.80 8.96 3.28
N LEU A 109 -6.70 8.06 2.86
CA LEU A 109 -6.37 6.64 2.72
C LEU A 109 -5.36 6.38 1.60
N LEU A 110 -5.41 7.13 0.49
CA LEU A 110 -4.39 7.07 -0.56
C LEU A 110 -3.01 7.44 -0.01
N ALA A 111 -2.89 8.58 0.66
CA ALA A 111 -1.62 9.03 1.23
C ALA A 111 -1.07 8.01 2.24
N PHE A 112 -1.90 7.51 3.16
CA PHE A 112 -1.46 6.49 4.12
C PHE A 112 -1.14 5.15 3.48
N THR A 113 -1.82 4.76 2.40
CA THR A 113 -1.48 3.53 1.65
C THR A 113 -0.06 3.59 1.11
N LEU A 114 0.35 4.74 0.57
CA LEU A 114 1.70 4.95 0.06
C LEU A 114 2.74 5.07 1.19
N MET A 115 2.42 5.81 2.26
CA MET A 115 3.36 6.04 3.37
C MET A 115 3.56 4.85 4.30
N ILE A 116 2.58 3.94 4.42
CA ILE A 116 2.61 2.85 5.41
C ILE A 116 2.74 1.48 4.70
N PRO A 117 1.69 0.90 4.07
CA PRO A 117 1.83 -0.37 3.36
C PRO A 117 2.98 -0.40 2.35
N GLU A 118 3.07 0.58 1.44
CA GLU A 118 4.11 0.51 0.39
C GLU A 118 5.51 0.77 0.93
N ALA A 119 5.65 1.64 1.93
CA ALA A 119 6.90 1.86 2.63
C ALA A 119 7.39 0.62 3.41
N GLN A 120 6.46 -0.23 3.90
CA GLN A 120 6.80 -1.50 4.54
C GLN A 120 7.13 -2.61 3.54
N ARG A 121 6.57 -2.55 2.33
CA ARG A 121 6.79 -3.56 1.30
C ARG A 121 8.11 -3.36 0.56
N PHE A 122 8.46 -2.11 0.29
CA PHE A 122 9.55 -1.78 -0.61
C PHE A 122 10.63 -0.93 0.07
N HIS A 123 11.87 -1.40 -0.06
CA HIS A 123 13.03 -0.77 0.55
C HIS A 123 13.20 0.69 0.09
N SER A 124 13.05 0.94 -1.21
CA SER A 124 13.23 2.28 -1.79
C SER A 124 12.15 3.27 -1.34
N ILE A 125 10.91 2.82 -1.15
CA ILE A 125 9.81 3.66 -0.67
C ILE A 125 9.98 3.91 0.83
N GLY A 126 10.31 2.88 1.61
CA GLY A 126 10.60 3.00 3.03
C GLY A 126 11.74 3.96 3.33
N ASN A 127 12.85 3.86 2.59
CA ASN A 127 13.97 4.80 2.74
C ASN A 127 13.58 6.22 2.37
N LYS A 128 12.79 6.40 1.30
CA LYS A 128 12.29 7.73 0.95
C LYS A 128 11.44 8.32 2.07
N MET A 129 10.52 7.55 2.66
CA MET A 129 9.71 8.05 3.78
C MET A 129 10.58 8.44 4.98
N LYS A 130 11.67 7.72 5.26
CA LYS A 130 12.62 8.08 6.34
C LYS A 130 13.41 9.35 6.03
N THR A 131 13.96 9.46 4.83
CA THR A 131 14.83 10.58 4.44
C THR A 131 14.05 11.86 4.20
N ASP A 132 12.86 11.75 3.62
CA ASP A 132 12.05 12.90 3.23
C ASP A 132 10.96 13.25 4.26
N TRP A 133 10.88 12.56 5.40
CA TRP A 133 9.75 12.69 6.35
C TRP A 133 9.38 14.14 6.72
N LEU A 134 10.39 14.98 6.95
CA LEU A 134 10.19 16.36 7.41
C LEU A 134 9.88 17.37 6.28
N LYS A 135 9.89 16.93 5.01
CA LYS A 135 9.57 17.77 3.85
C LYS A 135 8.44 17.14 3.03
N SER A 136 7.73 17.97 2.28
CA SER A 136 6.77 17.46 1.29
C SER A 136 7.54 16.80 0.15
N SER A 137 7.10 15.62 -0.27
CA SER A 137 7.77 14.81 -1.29
C SER A 137 6.78 13.98 -2.11
N HIS A 138 7.25 13.48 -3.24
CA HIS A 138 6.47 12.68 -4.19
C HIS A 138 7.23 11.40 -4.52
N LEU A 139 6.54 10.27 -4.69
CA LEU A 139 7.16 9.04 -5.19
C LEU A 139 7.70 9.28 -6.60
N THR A 140 8.83 8.67 -6.93
CA THR A 140 9.37 8.66 -8.29
C THR A 140 8.59 7.69 -9.17
N GLU A 141 8.71 7.85 -10.49
CA GLU A 141 8.12 6.94 -11.47
C GLU A 141 8.50 5.47 -11.21
N ASP A 142 9.77 5.19 -10.89
CA ASP A 142 10.23 3.83 -10.57
C ASP A 142 9.62 3.29 -9.27
N GLN A 143 9.46 4.14 -8.25
CA GLN A 143 8.78 3.76 -7.00
C GLN A 143 7.31 3.44 -7.25
N VAL A 144 6.63 4.21 -8.09
CA VAL A 144 5.24 3.94 -8.46
C VAL A 144 5.11 2.65 -9.28
N LYS A 145 6.01 2.42 -10.24
CA LYS A 145 6.04 1.16 -11.02
C LYS A 145 6.28 -0.06 -10.13
N LEU A 146 7.11 0.05 -9.08
CA LEU A 146 7.40 -1.03 -8.12
C LEU A 146 6.13 -1.55 -7.44
N ILE A 147 5.22 -0.65 -7.03
CA ILE A 147 3.97 -0.99 -6.34
C ILE A 147 3.20 -2.08 -7.10
N PHE A 148 3.14 -1.98 -8.43
CA PHE A 148 2.37 -2.89 -9.28
C PHE A 148 3.02 -4.27 -9.51
N VAL A 149 4.26 -4.47 -9.06
CA VAL A 149 4.98 -5.74 -9.19
C VAL A 149 5.23 -6.44 -7.85
N TRP A 150 4.72 -5.92 -6.72
CA TRP A 150 4.94 -6.50 -5.39
C TRP A 150 4.65 -8.01 -5.34
N ARG A 151 3.50 -8.42 -5.88
CA ARG A 151 3.09 -9.83 -5.92
C ARG A 151 4.07 -10.69 -6.72
N VAL A 152 4.51 -10.20 -7.88
CA VAL A 152 5.46 -10.93 -8.75
C VAL A 152 6.80 -11.09 -8.05
N LEU A 153 7.31 -10.00 -7.48
CA LEU A 153 8.56 -10.00 -6.73
C LEU A 153 8.49 -10.92 -5.50
N SER A 154 7.36 -10.94 -4.80
CA SER A 154 7.15 -11.85 -3.65
C SER A 154 7.25 -13.32 -4.06
N VAL A 155 6.66 -13.71 -5.20
CA VAL A 155 6.73 -15.10 -5.68
C VAL A 155 8.13 -15.46 -6.19
N LEU A 156 8.79 -14.55 -6.94
CA LEU A 156 10.18 -14.73 -7.37
C LEU A 156 11.12 -14.90 -6.17
N TRP A 157 10.96 -14.07 -5.15
CA TRP A 157 11.75 -14.15 -3.92
C TRP A 157 11.57 -15.52 -3.23
N CYS A 158 10.31 -15.96 -3.09
CA CYS A 158 10.00 -17.21 -2.40
C CYS A 158 10.51 -18.46 -3.14
N ARG A 159 10.32 -18.53 -4.47
CA ARG A 159 10.82 -19.66 -5.28
C ARG A 159 12.34 -19.61 -5.43
N GLY A 160 12.92 -18.41 -5.36
CA GLY A 160 14.32 -18.16 -5.62
C GLY A 160 14.67 -18.21 -7.11
N ASP A 161 13.69 -17.92 -7.96
CA ASP A 161 13.84 -17.85 -9.42
C ASP A 161 14.60 -16.58 -9.84
N ASN A 162 15.36 -16.64 -10.94
CA ASN A 162 15.95 -15.45 -11.53
C ASN A 162 14.95 -14.81 -12.52
N PRO A 163 14.61 -13.52 -12.36
CA PRO A 163 13.87 -12.81 -13.40
C PRO A 163 14.77 -12.62 -14.65
N PRO A 164 14.22 -12.64 -15.87
CA PRO A 164 12.81 -12.82 -16.22
C PRO A 164 12.40 -14.28 -16.53
N ASP A 165 13.19 -15.28 -16.15
CA ASP A 165 12.99 -16.66 -16.61
C ASP A 165 11.78 -17.32 -15.91
N GLY A 166 10.82 -17.84 -16.68
CA GLY A 166 9.62 -18.55 -16.19
C GLY A 166 8.27 -17.97 -16.66
N GLU A 167 7.15 -18.43 -16.07
CA GLU A 167 5.74 -18.09 -16.39
C GLU A 167 5.37 -16.59 -16.25
N TRP A 168 6.33 -15.72 -15.99
CA TRP A 168 6.14 -14.29 -15.68
C TRP A 168 6.18 -13.38 -16.91
N SER A 169 5.87 -13.92 -18.10
CA SER A 169 5.93 -13.18 -19.37
C SER A 169 5.17 -11.85 -19.33
N LYS A 170 4.03 -11.78 -18.63
CA LYS A 170 3.23 -10.55 -18.46
C LYS A 170 3.87 -9.48 -17.57
N ALA A 171 4.83 -9.85 -16.72
CA ALA A 171 5.55 -8.94 -15.83
C ALA A 171 6.96 -8.62 -16.34
N LYS A 172 7.45 -9.34 -17.36
CA LYS A 172 8.80 -9.20 -17.92
C LYS A 172 9.13 -7.75 -18.29
N ASP A 173 8.23 -7.07 -19.00
CA ASP A 173 8.46 -5.69 -19.42
C ASP A 173 8.51 -4.73 -18.23
N LYS A 174 7.68 -4.97 -17.20
CA LYS A 174 7.70 -4.17 -15.96
C LYS A 174 8.99 -4.37 -15.18
N LEU A 175 9.45 -5.61 -15.03
CA LEU A 175 10.71 -5.93 -14.35
C LEU A 175 11.91 -5.35 -15.10
N LYS A 176 11.90 -5.42 -16.44
CA LYS A 176 12.92 -4.81 -17.29
C LYS A 176 12.95 -3.29 -17.15
N ALA A 177 11.78 -2.65 -17.15
CA ALA A 177 11.66 -1.21 -16.93
C ALA A 177 12.20 -0.77 -15.56
N LEU A 178 12.06 -1.63 -14.53
CA LEU A 178 12.58 -1.42 -13.18
C LEU A 178 14.02 -1.89 -12.98
N ASN A 179 14.70 -2.35 -14.05
CA ASN A 179 16.05 -2.90 -14.01
C ASN A 179 16.24 -4.08 -13.02
N ILE A 180 15.19 -4.87 -12.77
CA ILE A 180 15.24 -6.07 -11.91
C ILE A 180 15.61 -7.27 -12.77
N LYS A 181 16.87 -7.72 -12.67
CA LYS A 181 17.47 -8.73 -13.57
C LYS A 181 17.98 -9.96 -12.85
N SER A 182 18.00 -9.95 -11.52
CA SER A 182 18.57 -11.01 -10.72
C SER A 182 17.79 -11.21 -9.44
N ARG A 183 17.98 -12.37 -8.81
CA ARG A 183 17.48 -12.62 -7.45
C ARG A 183 17.98 -11.57 -6.44
N ALA A 184 19.21 -11.09 -6.61
CA ALA A 184 19.76 -10.05 -5.73
C ALA A 184 19.01 -8.72 -5.87
N ASP A 185 18.56 -8.36 -7.08
CA ASP A 185 17.71 -7.19 -7.30
C ASP A 185 16.35 -7.35 -6.61
N VAL A 186 15.73 -8.53 -6.71
CA VAL A 186 14.46 -8.83 -6.03
C VAL A 186 14.60 -8.64 -4.51
N SER A 187 15.64 -9.23 -3.91
CA SER A 187 15.91 -9.09 -2.48
C SER A 187 16.21 -7.64 -2.06
N ARG A 188 16.86 -6.84 -2.91
CA ARG A 188 17.11 -5.41 -2.63
C ARG A 188 15.87 -4.55 -2.76
N ALA A 189 14.88 -4.97 -3.56
CA ALA A 189 13.67 -4.20 -3.77
C ALA A 189 12.66 -4.34 -2.61
N LEU A 190 12.64 -5.49 -1.94
CA LEU A 190 11.61 -5.86 -0.97
C LEU A 190 12.10 -5.82 0.48
N ASP A 191 11.32 -5.19 1.36
CA ASP A 191 11.44 -5.33 2.81
C ASP A 191 10.41 -6.35 3.36
N MET A 192 9.33 -6.63 2.60
CA MET A 192 8.32 -7.61 2.96
C MET A 192 7.78 -8.35 1.74
N VAL A 193 7.56 -9.65 1.90
CA VAL A 193 7.00 -10.53 0.87
C VAL A 193 5.58 -10.95 1.21
N LYS A 194 4.73 -11.06 0.20
CA LYS A 194 3.40 -11.66 0.34
C LYS A 194 3.50 -13.17 0.36
N ASN A 195 2.86 -13.81 1.34
CA ASN A 195 2.67 -15.26 1.32
C ASN A 195 1.58 -15.62 0.29
N GLU A 196 1.99 -16.04 -0.90
CA GLU A 196 1.09 -16.48 -1.97
C GLU A 196 1.01 -18.02 -1.98
N GLY A 197 -0.13 -18.61 -2.35
CA GLY A 197 -0.26 -20.07 -2.40
C GLY A 197 0.79 -20.75 -3.30
N ARG A 198 1.29 -20.05 -4.32
CA ARG A 198 2.39 -20.50 -5.21
C ARG A 198 3.77 -20.54 -4.54
N CYS A 199 3.87 -20.08 -3.29
CA CYS A 199 5.03 -20.24 -2.42
C CYS A 199 5.14 -21.66 -1.85
N SER A 200 4.06 -22.46 -1.89
CA SER A 200 4.00 -23.80 -1.26
C SER A 200 4.87 -24.87 -1.92
N ASP A 201 5.34 -24.64 -3.15
CA ASP A 201 6.42 -25.44 -3.78
C ASP A 201 7.79 -25.02 -3.22
N LEU A 202 7.90 -24.89 -1.89
CA LEU A 202 9.11 -24.50 -1.19
C LEU A 202 10.27 -25.39 -1.65
N ARG A 203 11.42 -24.74 -1.83
CA ARG A 203 12.71 -25.38 -2.12
C ARG A 203 12.83 -26.72 -1.41
N LYS A 204 12.92 -27.81 -2.17
CA LYS A 204 13.78 -28.91 -1.75
C LYS A 204 15.18 -28.32 -1.72
N GLU A 205 15.60 -27.79 -0.59
CA GLU A 205 17.00 -27.45 -0.38
C GLU A 205 17.79 -28.72 -0.71
N LYS A 206 18.52 -28.72 -1.84
CA LYS A 206 19.55 -29.74 -2.03
C LYS A 206 20.57 -29.48 -0.92
N PRO A 207 20.89 -30.49 -0.09
CA PRO A 207 21.89 -30.33 0.94
C PRO A 207 23.22 -29.86 0.30
N PRO A 208 24.01 -29.05 1.01
CA PRO A 208 25.32 -28.64 0.52
C PRO A 208 26.17 -29.88 0.21
N ALA A 209 26.88 -29.81 -0.91
CA ALA A 209 27.81 -30.85 -1.37
C ALA A 209 29.01 -30.99 -0.44
#